data_AF-A0A1C3H9I7-F1
#
_entry.id   AF-A0A1C3H9I7-F1
#
_cell.length_a   1.000
_cell.length_b   1.000
_cell.length_c   1.000
_cell.angle_alpha   90.00
_cell.angle_beta   90.00
_cell.angle_gamma   90.00
#
_symmetry.space_group_name_H-M   'P 1'
#
loop_
_entity.id
_entity.type
_entity.pdbx_description
1 polymer ?
#
loop_
_entity_poly.entity_id
_entity_poly.type
_entity_poly.pdbx_seq_one_letter_code
_entity_poly.pdbx_strand_id
1 'polypeptide(L)'
;MPMNKLSELSKPVAWRYRYTKPGITDSNGEAWVGDWKFVTDEVNCNPAQNYQKCALYSQEYVSALLAYNEYIRWRIKEIDLLFGQMLLTMQAAVIEIEHGEGPNAAMVWIVNKLAGPGEFAPDSEKDAQAYFNRESEKIDVEYSKCMDFFESRRKAMKEQSNG
;
A
#
# COMPACT_ATOMS: atom_id res chain seq x y z
N MET A 1 5.24 -7.16 -12.91
CA MET A 1 6.71 -7.09 -12.94
C MET A 1 7.23 -7.69 -11.64
N PRO A 2 8.17 -8.65 -11.65
CA PRO A 2 8.67 -9.26 -10.42
C PRO A 2 9.43 -8.22 -9.58
N MET A 3 9.23 -8.25 -8.26
CA MET A 3 9.78 -7.28 -7.29
C MET A 3 11.29 -7.05 -7.43
N ASN A 4 12.03 -8.11 -7.79
CA ASN A 4 13.49 -8.10 -7.96
C ASN A 4 13.98 -7.11 -9.03
N LYS A 5 13.20 -6.89 -10.09
CA LYS A 5 13.60 -5.95 -11.16
C LYS A 5 13.44 -4.49 -10.71
N LEU A 6 12.47 -4.20 -9.84
CA LEU A 6 12.27 -2.85 -9.31
C LEU A 6 13.39 -2.48 -8.32
N SER A 7 13.84 -3.43 -7.50
CA SER A 7 14.93 -3.20 -6.54
C SER A 7 16.25 -2.90 -7.24
N GLU A 8 16.55 -3.58 -8.35
CA GLU A 8 17.76 -3.32 -9.15
C GLU A 8 17.77 -1.92 -9.77
N LEU A 9 16.62 -1.47 -10.28
CA LEU A 9 16.44 -0.16 -10.91
C LEU A 9 16.35 1.00 -9.90
N SER A 10 16.21 0.72 -8.60
CA SER A 10 16.02 1.74 -7.56
C SER A 10 17.28 2.55 -7.22
N LYS A 11 18.42 2.25 -7.84
CA LYS A 11 19.67 3.00 -7.64
C LYS A 11 19.60 4.35 -8.39
N PRO A 12 19.97 5.47 -7.75
CA PRO A 12 20.10 6.75 -8.45
C PRO A 12 21.12 6.65 -9.59
N VAL A 13 20.82 7.29 -10.71
CA VAL A 13 21.73 7.40 -11.87
C VAL A 13 22.54 8.70 -11.86
N ALA A 14 22.08 9.69 -11.10
CA ALA A 14 22.74 10.97 -10.92
C ALA A 14 22.19 11.65 -9.66
N TRP A 15 22.81 12.76 -9.30
CA TRP A 15 22.36 13.64 -8.22
C TRP A 15 22.36 15.08 -8.69
N ARG A 16 21.46 15.87 -8.11
CA ARG A 16 21.49 17.32 -8.26
C ARG A 16 21.53 18.00 -6.91
N TYR A 17 22.20 19.14 -6.86
CA TYR A 17 22.23 19.99 -5.68
C TYR A 17 22.16 21.47 -6.06
N ARG A 18 21.58 22.29 -5.19
CA ARG A 18 21.53 23.76 -5.34
C ARG A 18 21.64 24.46 -4.00
N TYR A 19 22.17 25.68 -4.03
CA TYR A 19 22.35 26.48 -2.84
C TYR A 19 21.04 27.17 -2.44
N THR A 20 20.71 27.15 -1.15
CA THR A 20 19.63 27.93 -0.54
C THR A 20 20.24 28.99 0.35
N LYS A 21 19.79 30.26 0.23
CA LYS A 21 20.26 31.35 1.10
C LYS A 21 19.30 31.51 2.28
N PRO A 22 19.71 31.18 3.50
CA PRO A 22 18.86 31.37 4.66
C PRO A 22 18.50 32.85 4.84
N GLY A 23 17.21 33.14 5.04
CA GLY A 23 16.72 34.50 5.34
C GLY A 23 16.70 35.47 4.15
N ILE A 24 17.00 35.02 2.93
CA ILE A 24 16.90 35.83 1.71
C ILE A 24 15.70 35.32 0.90
N THR A 25 14.81 36.23 0.51
CA THR A 25 13.71 35.94 -0.40
C THR A 25 14.00 36.42 -1.81
N ASP A 26 13.36 35.80 -2.79
CA ASP A 26 13.35 36.27 -4.17
C ASP A 26 12.33 37.41 -4.37
N SER A 27 12.16 37.84 -5.62
CA SER A 27 11.24 38.93 -5.97
C SER A 27 9.76 38.61 -5.73
N ASN A 28 9.42 37.34 -5.57
CA ASN A 28 8.05 36.87 -5.27
C ASN A 28 7.82 36.68 -3.77
N GLY A 29 8.84 36.89 -2.92
CA GLY A 29 8.77 36.66 -1.49
C GLY A 29 8.98 35.19 -1.09
N GLU A 30 9.36 34.31 -2.03
CA GLU A 30 9.72 32.92 -1.75
C GLU A 30 11.19 32.82 -1.34
N ALA A 31 11.61 31.73 -0.69
CA ALA A 31 13.00 31.55 -0.30
C ALA A 31 13.92 31.54 -1.53
N TRP A 32 14.98 32.34 -1.52
CA TRP A 32 15.92 32.40 -2.63
C TRP A 32 16.68 31.08 -2.79
N VAL A 33 16.69 30.57 -4.02
CA VAL A 33 17.38 29.34 -4.40
C VAL A 33 18.22 29.57 -5.66
N GLY A 34 19.43 29.01 -5.67
CA GLY A 34 20.33 29.05 -6.82
C GLY A 34 20.01 27.98 -7.88
N ASP A 35 20.77 28.01 -8.96
CA ASP A 35 20.65 27.03 -10.04
C ASP A 35 21.07 25.61 -9.61
N TRP A 36 20.47 24.62 -10.27
CA TRP A 36 20.83 23.21 -10.08
C TRP A 36 22.18 22.89 -10.71
N LYS A 37 23.02 22.20 -9.94
CA LYS A 37 24.24 21.54 -10.41
C LYS A 37 24.01 20.03 -10.42
N PHE A 38 24.57 19.34 -11.41
CA PHE A 38 24.40 17.91 -11.63
C PHE A 38 25.72 17.17 -11.48
N VAL A 39 25.69 16.00 -10.83
CA VAL A 39 26.84 15.11 -10.64
C VAL A 39 26.42 13.65 -10.80
N THR A 40 27.35 12.79 -11.20
CA THR A 40 27.09 11.36 -11.46
C THR A 40 27.02 10.51 -10.20
N ASP A 41 27.60 10.98 -9.10
CA ASP A 41 27.68 10.26 -7.84
C ASP A 41 27.33 11.16 -6.65
N GLU A 42 26.96 10.54 -5.54
CA GLU A 42 26.50 11.24 -4.35
C GLU A 42 27.63 12.01 -3.64
N VAL A 43 28.85 11.49 -3.72
CA VAL A 43 30.02 12.03 -3.00
C VAL A 43 30.44 13.39 -3.57
N ASN A 44 30.13 13.66 -4.83
CA ASN A 44 30.38 14.93 -5.48
C ASN A 44 29.28 15.99 -5.23
N CYS A 45 28.21 15.67 -4.48
CA CYS A 45 27.28 16.69 -3.99
C CYS A 45 27.90 17.46 -2.82
N ASN A 46 27.79 18.80 -2.83
CA ASN A 46 28.23 19.63 -1.71
C ASN A 46 27.45 19.23 -0.43
N PRO A 47 28.13 18.80 0.65
CA PRO A 47 27.47 18.30 1.86
C PRO A 47 26.97 19.40 2.81
N ALA A 48 27.17 20.68 2.49
CA ALA A 48 26.78 21.78 3.36
C ALA A 48 25.27 21.87 3.57
N GLN A 49 24.83 22.20 4.79
CA GLN A 49 23.42 22.22 5.21
C GLN A 49 22.54 23.20 4.41
N ASN A 50 23.14 24.24 3.84
CA ASN A 50 22.49 25.23 3.00
C ASN A 50 22.39 24.79 1.53
N TYR A 51 22.52 23.50 1.25
CA TYR A 51 22.27 22.93 -0.07
C TYR A 51 21.10 21.96 -0.04
N GLN A 52 20.17 22.15 -0.97
CA GLN A 52 19.16 21.16 -1.27
C GLN A 52 19.76 20.12 -2.21
N LYS A 53 19.65 18.84 -1.86
CA LYS A 53 20.14 17.70 -2.63
C LYS A 53 18.99 16.78 -3.03
N CYS A 54 19.02 16.24 -4.25
CA CYS A 54 18.04 15.27 -4.73
C CYS A 54 18.72 14.18 -5.55
N ALA A 55 18.32 12.92 -5.32
CA ALA A 55 18.64 11.81 -6.20
C ALA A 55 17.82 11.91 -7.49
N LEU A 56 18.42 11.52 -8.62
CA LEU A 56 17.78 11.40 -9.92
C LEU A 56 17.78 9.92 -10.31
N TYR A 57 16.63 9.43 -10.78
CA TYR A 57 16.45 8.04 -11.15
C TYR A 57 16.28 7.89 -12.66
N SER A 58 16.53 6.68 -13.17
CA SER A 58 16.34 6.40 -14.59
C SER A 58 14.86 6.53 -14.98
N GLN A 59 14.62 6.92 -16.24
CA GLN A 59 13.27 6.94 -16.79
C GLN A 59 12.62 5.55 -16.74
N GLU A 60 13.42 4.48 -16.89
CA GLU A 60 12.96 3.10 -16.75
C GLU A 60 12.45 2.82 -15.33
N TYR A 61 13.19 3.22 -14.28
CA TYR A 61 12.76 3.05 -12.90
C TYR A 61 11.45 3.78 -12.62
N VAL A 62 11.35 5.05 -13.03
CA VAL A 62 10.14 5.86 -12.81
C VAL A 62 8.94 5.23 -13.52
N SER A 63 9.12 4.77 -14.77
CA SER A 63 8.05 4.13 -15.54
C SER A 63 7.61 2.80 -14.92
N ALA A 64 8.58 1.98 -14.48
CA ALA A 64 8.32 0.72 -13.79
C ALA A 64 7.58 0.95 -12.45
N LEU A 65 8.00 1.97 -11.69
CA LEU A 65 7.38 2.33 -10.42
C LEU A 65 5.94 2.84 -10.61
N LEU A 66 5.68 3.64 -11.63
CA LEU A 66 4.32 4.10 -11.97
C LEU A 66 3.41 2.95 -12.38
N ALA A 67 3.87 2.08 -13.26
CA ALA A 67 3.13 0.88 -13.68
C ALA A 67 2.84 -0.05 -12.50
N TYR A 68 3.80 -0.22 -11.58
CA TYR A 68 3.61 -1.02 -10.37
C TYR A 68 2.61 -0.39 -9.40
N ASN A 69 2.66 0.92 -9.20
CA ASN A 69 1.68 1.64 -8.38
C ASN A 69 0.27 1.51 -8.97
N GLU A 70 0.12 1.65 -10.28
CA GLU A 70 -1.16 1.45 -10.96
C GLU A 70 -1.68 0.03 -10.74
N TYR A 71 -0.84 -0.98 -10.94
CA TYR A 71 -1.18 -2.37 -10.66
C TYR A 71 -1.67 -2.59 -9.23
N ILE A 72 -0.93 -2.07 -8.22
CA ILE A 72 -1.34 -2.18 -6.81
C ILE A 72 -2.69 -1.50 -6.55
N ARG A 73 -2.93 -0.31 -7.12
CA ARG A 73 -4.22 0.40 -6.95
C ARG A 73 -5.38 -0.42 -7.49
N TRP A 74 -5.19 -1.09 -8.62
CA TRP A 74 -6.19 -2.01 -9.17
C TRP A 74 -6.37 -3.26 -8.30
N ARG A 75 -5.31 -3.84 -7.77
CA ARG A 75 -5.40 -4.97 -6.83
C ARG A 75 -6.13 -4.61 -5.53
N ILE A 76 -5.90 -3.41 -4.99
CA ILE A 76 -6.65 -2.90 -3.83
C ILE A 76 -8.14 -2.74 -4.17
N LYS A 77 -8.45 -2.16 -5.32
CA LYS A 77 -9.84 -2.00 -5.79
C LYS A 77 -10.53 -3.36 -6.00
N GLU A 78 -9.82 -4.34 -6.53
CA GLU A 78 -10.34 -5.71 -6.67
C GLU A 78 -10.69 -6.32 -5.32
N ILE A 79 -9.82 -6.21 -4.31
CA ILE A 79 -10.08 -6.70 -2.94
C ILE A 79 -11.28 -5.96 -2.31
N ASP A 80 -11.36 -4.64 -2.47
CA ASP A 80 -12.48 -3.83 -1.97
C ASP A 80 -13.83 -4.28 -2.58
N LEU A 81 -13.86 -4.52 -3.89
CA LEU A 81 -15.05 -5.02 -4.57
C LEU A 81 -15.43 -6.44 -4.14
N LEU A 82 -14.46 -7.34 -3.93
CA LEU A 82 -14.71 -8.69 -3.43
C LEU A 82 -15.29 -8.66 -2.02
N PHE A 83 -14.70 -7.85 -1.12
CA PHE A 83 -15.20 -7.66 0.24
C PHE A 83 -16.62 -7.04 0.24
N GLY A 84 -16.85 -6.03 -0.60
CA GLY A 84 -18.17 -5.43 -0.78
C GLY A 84 -19.23 -6.44 -1.22
N GLN A 85 -18.88 -7.37 -2.13
CA GLN A 85 -19.80 -8.44 -2.53
C GLN A 85 -20.07 -9.45 -1.41
N MET A 86 -19.08 -9.75 -0.55
CA MET A 86 -19.29 -10.61 0.62
C MET A 86 -20.27 -9.95 1.61
N LEU A 87 -20.07 -8.67 1.92
CA LEU A 87 -20.98 -7.90 2.78
C LEU A 87 -22.39 -7.84 2.21
N LEU A 88 -22.53 -7.57 0.91
CA LEU A 88 -23.83 -7.54 0.23
C LEU A 88 -24.55 -8.89 0.33
N THR A 89 -23.81 -10.00 0.19
CA THR A 89 -24.37 -11.35 0.33
C THR A 89 -24.89 -11.59 1.75
N MET A 90 -24.12 -11.19 2.77
CA MET A 90 -24.54 -11.31 4.18
C MET A 90 -25.76 -10.44 4.48
N GLN A 91 -25.83 -9.22 3.92
CA GLN A 91 -26.99 -8.35 4.03
C GLN A 91 -28.24 -8.97 3.40
N ALA A 92 -28.11 -9.57 2.21
CA ALA A 92 -29.21 -10.29 1.55
C ALA A 92 -29.70 -11.47 2.41
N ALA A 93 -28.79 -12.21 3.02
CA ALA A 93 -29.15 -13.29 3.94
C ALA A 93 -29.93 -12.79 5.17
N VAL A 94 -29.53 -11.67 5.77
CA VAL A 94 -30.28 -11.05 6.89
C VAL A 94 -31.68 -10.62 6.45
N ILE A 95 -31.82 -10.01 5.27
CA ILE A 95 -33.12 -9.63 4.71
C ILE A 95 -34.01 -10.88 4.50
N GLU A 96 -33.45 -11.97 4.00
CA GLU A 96 -34.17 -13.23 3.81
C GLU A 96 -34.67 -13.83 5.14
N ILE A 97 -33.91 -13.66 6.23
CA ILE A 97 -34.34 -14.07 7.59
C ILE A 97 -35.51 -13.22 8.07
N GLU A 98 -35.42 -11.90 7.93
CA GLU A 98 -36.39 -10.96 8.51
C GLU A 98 -37.69 -10.86 7.71
N HIS A 99 -37.60 -11.05 6.39
CA HIS A 99 -38.68 -10.72 5.46
C HIS A 99 -38.96 -11.79 4.40
N GLY A 100 -38.12 -12.82 4.30
CA GLY A 100 -38.22 -13.86 3.28
C GLY A 100 -38.65 -15.21 3.84
N GLU A 101 -38.10 -16.28 3.27
CA GLU A 101 -38.43 -17.67 3.64
C GLU A 101 -37.66 -18.16 4.89
N GLY A 102 -36.93 -17.26 5.55
CA GLY A 102 -36.26 -17.54 6.82
C GLY A 102 -34.84 -18.09 6.68
N PRO A 103 -34.26 -18.62 7.78
CA PRO A 103 -32.82 -18.91 7.88
C PRO A 103 -32.27 -19.94 6.87
N ASN A 104 -33.07 -20.92 6.45
CA ASN A 104 -32.61 -21.92 5.49
C ASN A 104 -32.45 -21.32 4.09
N ALA A 105 -33.38 -20.46 3.66
CA ALA A 105 -33.27 -19.73 2.40
C ALA A 105 -32.12 -18.70 2.45
N ALA A 106 -31.92 -18.05 3.60
CA ALA A 106 -30.80 -17.14 3.82
C ALA A 106 -29.44 -17.79 3.58
N MET A 107 -29.28 -19.06 3.98
CA MET A 107 -28.04 -19.81 3.79
C MET A 107 -27.70 -20.03 2.30
N VAL A 108 -28.70 -20.08 1.42
CA VAL A 108 -28.51 -20.25 -0.02
C VAL A 108 -27.73 -19.06 -0.61
N TRP A 109 -27.99 -17.84 -0.14
CA TRP A 109 -27.23 -16.65 -0.55
C TRP A 109 -25.73 -16.79 -0.20
N ILE A 110 -25.43 -17.22 1.02
CA ILE A 110 -24.06 -17.39 1.52
C ILE A 110 -23.34 -18.53 0.77
N VAL A 111 -23.97 -19.70 0.65
CA VAL A 111 -23.40 -20.87 -0.04
C VAL A 111 -23.15 -20.59 -1.52
N ASN A 112 -24.10 -19.95 -2.22
CA ASN A 112 -23.92 -19.60 -3.63
C ASN A 112 -22.73 -18.67 -3.85
N LYS A 113 -22.48 -17.74 -2.93
CA LYS A 113 -21.34 -16.83 -3.03
C LYS A 113 -20.01 -17.54 -2.80
N LEU A 114 -19.96 -18.45 -1.82
CA LEU A 114 -18.75 -19.22 -1.49
C LEU A 114 -18.43 -20.32 -2.53
N ALA A 115 -19.41 -20.75 -3.33
CA ALA A 115 -19.20 -21.69 -4.43
C ALA A 115 -18.34 -21.17 -5.60
N GLY A 116 -17.86 -19.92 -5.51
CA GLY A 116 -16.85 -19.35 -6.39
C GLY A 116 -15.45 -19.98 -6.23
N PRO A 117 -14.40 -19.37 -6.82
CA PRO A 117 -13.08 -19.99 -6.94
C PRO A 117 -12.38 -20.20 -5.58
N GLY A 118 -12.59 -21.38 -4.98
CA GLY A 118 -11.78 -21.90 -3.87
C GLY A 118 -12.08 -21.31 -2.49
N GLU A 119 -13.25 -20.69 -2.29
CA GLU A 119 -13.60 -20.00 -1.03
C GLU A 119 -14.20 -20.94 0.02
N PHE A 120 -14.55 -22.18 -0.34
CA PHE A 120 -14.99 -23.19 0.62
C PHE A 120 -13.81 -23.85 1.35
N ALA A 121 -14.04 -24.19 2.62
CA ALA A 121 -13.19 -25.12 3.33
C ALA A 121 -13.10 -26.47 2.58
N PRO A 122 -12.01 -27.25 2.75
CA PRO A 122 -11.90 -28.57 2.16
C PRO A 122 -13.08 -29.47 2.55
N ASP A 123 -13.60 -30.29 1.63
CA ASP A 123 -14.76 -31.17 1.88
C ASP A 123 -14.58 -32.14 3.06
N SER A 124 -13.32 -32.43 3.42
CA SER A 124 -12.95 -33.26 4.56
C SER A 124 -13.15 -32.57 5.91
N GLU A 125 -13.25 -31.24 5.93
CA GLU A 125 -13.47 -30.48 7.16
C GLU A 125 -14.90 -30.69 7.68
N LYS A 126 -15.04 -30.96 8.98
CA LYS A 126 -16.32 -31.24 9.64
C LYS A 126 -16.51 -30.48 10.95
N ASP A 127 -15.44 -29.97 11.55
CA ASP A 127 -15.49 -29.21 12.78
C ASP A 127 -15.33 -27.72 12.47
N ALA A 128 -16.47 -27.01 12.44
CA ALA A 128 -16.52 -25.59 12.09
C ALA A 128 -15.74 -24.73 13.09
N GLN A 129 -15.76 -25.06 14.38
CA GLN A 129 -15.09 -24.25 15.40
C GLN A 129 -13.57 -24.45 15.33
N ALA A 130 -13.12 -25.70 15.20
CA ALA A 130 -11.70 -26.00 15.05
C ALA A 130 -11.12 -25.38 13.76
N TYR A 131 -11.88 -25.43 12.65
CA TYR A 131 -11.51 -24.75 11.40
C TYR A 131 -11.37 -23.24 11.61
N PHE A 132 -12.41 -22.60 12.16
CA PHE A 132 -12.42 -21.14 12.37
C PHE A 132 -11.25 -20.69 13.23
N ASN A 133 -10.99 -21.36 14.35
CA ASN A 133 -9.89 -21.00 15.26
C ASN A 133 -8.54 -21.07 14.54
N ARG A 134 -8.30 -22.14 13.78
CA ARG A 134 -7.04 -22.36 13.05
C ARG A 134 -6.83 -21.34 11.92
N GLU A 135 -7.87 -21.04 11.14
CA GLU A 135 -7.73 -20.08 10.04
C GLU A 135 -7.68 -18.63 10.54
N SER A 136 -8.40 -18.31 11.62
CA SER A 136 -8.35 -16.98 12.26
C SER A 136 -6.97 -16.66 12.81
N GLU A 137 -6.30 -17.63 13.43
CA GLU A 137 -4.94 -17.43 13.95
C GLU A 137 -3.95 -17.01 12.84
N LYS A 138 -4.07 -17.57 11.63
CA LYS A 138 -3.24 -17.18 10.49
C LYS A 138 -3.50 -15.73 10.07
N ILE A 139 -4.76 -15.32 10.08
CA ILE A 139 -5.17 -13.94 9.75
C ILE A 139 -4.63 -12.98 10.81
N ASP A 140 -4.78 -13.29 12.09
CA ASP A 140 -4.33 -12.46 13.20
C ASP A 140 -2.82 -12.22 13.16
N VAL A 141 -2.03 -13.25 12.83
CA VAL A 141 -0.57 -13.14 12.66
C VAL A 141 -0.20 -12.15 11.55
N GLU A 142 -0.82 -12.25 10.37
CA GLU A 142 -0.52 -11.32 9.27
C GLU A 142 -1.04 -9.90 9.55
N TYR A 143 -2.20 -9.79 10.19
CA TYR A 143 -2.78 -8.52 10.60
C TYR A 143 -1.88 -7.79 11.60
N SER A 144 -1.29 -8.51 12.57
CA SER A 144 -0.31 -7.94 13.51
C SER A 144 0.87 -7.32 12.76
N LYS A 145 1.43 -8.02 11.76
CA LYS A 145 2.55 -7.49 10.95
C LYS A 145 2.16 -6.21 10.21
N CYS A 146 0.93 -6.13 9.69
CA CYS A 146 0.43 -4.91 9.07
C CYS A 146 0.36 -3.75 10.07
N MET A 147 -0.12 -4.01 11.30
CA MET A 147 -0.23 -2.99 12.32
C MET A 147 1.14 -2.50 12.80
N ASP A 148 2.09 -3.40 13.01
CA ASP A 148 3.48 -3.06 13.35
C ASP A 148 4.11 -2.14 12.28
N PHE A 149 3.88 -2.45 11.00
CA PHE A 149 4.31 -1.61 9.89
C PHE A 149 3.67 -0.22 9.93
N PHE A 150 2.35 -0.13 10.13
CA PHE A 150 1.65 1.16 10.16
C PHE A 150 2.01 2.01 11.37
N GLU A 151 2.25 1.40 12.53
CA GLU A 151 2.75 2.11 13.71
C GLU A 151 4.15 2.67 13.48
N SER A 152 5.06 1.83 12.99
CA SER A 152 6.43 2.23 12.65
C SER A 152 6.45 3.39 11.65
N ARG A 153 5.61 3.31 10.61
CA ARG A 153 5.46 4.37 9.60
C ARG A 153 4.94 5.67 10.20
N ARG A 154 3.92 5.62 11.06
CA ARG A 154 3.36 6.81 11.73
C ARG A 154 4.40 7.49 12.62
N LYS A 155 5.21 6.71 13.35
CA LYS A 155 6.30 7.24 14.18
C LYS A 155 7.35 7.96 13.33
N ALA A 156 7.83 7.33 12.26
CA ALA A 156 8.81 7.93 11.35
C ALA A 156 8.31 9.25 10.73
N MET A 157 7.03 9.32 10.34
CA MET A 157 6.45 10.56 9.80
C MET A 157 6.36 11.69 10.84
N LYS A 158 6.08 11.37 12.12
CA LYS A 158 6.09 12.36 13.20
C LYS A 158 7.50 12.90 13.48
N GLU A 159 8.50 12.03 13.47
CA GLU A 159 9.91 12.41 13.66
C GLU A 159 10.39 13.33 12.53
N GLN A 160 10.00 13.06 11.27
CA GLN A 160 10.29 13.92 10.12
C GLN A 160 9.56 15.27 10.14
N SER A 161 8.41 15.36 10.81
CA SER A 161 7.65 16.62 10.94
C SER A 161 8.13 17.51 12.10
N ASN A 162 8.91 16.96 13.03
CA ASN A 162 9.36 17.62 14.26
C ASN A 162 10.86 17.98 14.24
N GLY A 163 11.57 17.69 13.14
CA GLY A 163 12.98 18.06 12.91
C GLY A 163 13.12 19.02 11.75
#